data_AF-A0A7X8KA62-F1
#
_entry.id   AF-A0A7X8KA62-F1
#
_cell.length_a   1.000
_cell.length_b   1.000
_cell.length_c   1.000
_cell.angle_alpha   90.00
_cell.angle_beta   90.00
_cell.angle_gamma   90.00
#
_symmetry.space_group_name_H-M   'P 1'
#
loop_
_entity.id
_entity.type
_entity.pdbx_description
1 polymer ?
#
loop_
_entity_poly.entity_id
_entity_poly.type
_entity_poly.pdbx_seq_one_letter_code
_entity_poly.pdbx_strand_id
1 'polypeptide(L)'
;ADGFTTRQGADIKTKTLIWTCGIRGTEFGEKLKITDGKIGRKLVNEYMQTPDYENVYVVGDGMWFLENNRAVPQIVEAAEQTAKTAARSIIYKVKTELGLKAKEPVPFKSNFHGFMVSIGGRYAVSHTAGISLSGFFAMALKHLVNVYYQSGVCGINGAWAYLKHEIFNIKNNRSLIGGLAANKVPAYWTTFLRIFLGVMWLIEGGGKIADGWLTDTTGSKVYWGSADGVAGATGAVTEAVASATTAATQAVASATQAVADTVSGATGEVAQFAPPLLKEPLAIYTWINETFVAQAPYFFQVVIVLVEVAIGLMFIGGFLTFPAAIVSLGLSIMFLIGALAGKEILWYMAVSIVMLGGAGKAFGLDYWVMPWLKKIWNMTPLAKKTYLYLDEPTFSRKQMERRLNKKK
;
A
#
# COMPACT_ATOMS: atom_id res chain seq x y z
N ALA A 1 -19.37 31.31 -30.33
CA ALA A 1 -20.67 31.65 -29.75
C ALA A 1 -20.41 32.29 -28.39
N ASP A 2 -20.91 33.51 -28.16
CA ASP A 2 -20.64 34.30 -26.94
C ASP A 2 -21.55 33.96 -25.75
N GLY A 3 -22.32 32.88 -25.86
CA GLY A 3 -23.30 32.45 -24.87
C GLY A 3 -24.22 31.35 -25.40
N PHE A 4 -25.27 31.05 -24.64
CA PHE A 4 -26.36 30.18 -25.06
C PHE A 4 -27.71 30.76 -24.64
N THR A 5 -28.74 30.53 -25.46
CA THR A 5 -30.12 30.93 -25.19
C THR A 5 -30.85 29.77 -24.52
N THR A 6 -31.47 30.02 -23.37
CA THR A 6 -32.31 29.03 -22.70
C THR A 6 -33.63 28.83 -23.44
N ARG A 7 -34.33 27.72 -23.19
CA ARG A 7 -35.67 27.49 -23.73
C ARG A 7 -36.68 28.58 -23.33
N GLN A 8 -36.43 29.29 -22.23
CA GLN A 8 -37.25 30.40 -21.75
C GLN A 8 -36.87 31.74 -22.43
N GLY A 9 -35.95 31.73 -23.39
CA GLY A 9 -35.51 32.91 -24.14
C GLY A 9 -34.43 33.75 -23.46
N ALA A 10 -33.85 33.28 -22.36
CA ALA A 10 -32.79 34.02 -21.66
C ALA A 10 -31.42 33.77 -22.31
N ASP A 11 -30.72 34.82 -22.72
CA ASP A 11 -29.36 34.75 -23.25
C ASP A 11 -28.32 34.81 -22.12
N ILE A 12 -27.59 33.72 -21.92
CA ILE A 12 -26.54 33.62 -20.91
C ILE A 12 -25.18 33.71 -21.61
N LYS A 13 -24.49 34.84 -21.40
CA LYS A 13 -23.12 35.03 -21.91
C LYS A 13 -22.14 34.16 -21.15
N THR A 14 -21.38 33.32 -21.86
CA THR A 14 -20.35 32.48 -21.25
C THR A 14 -19.24 32.14 -22.25
N LYS A 15 -18.01 31.99 -21.75
CA LYS A 15 -16.87 31.47 -22.51
C LYS A 15 -16.74 29.95 -22.42
N THR A 16 -17.41 29.33 -21.44
CA THR A 16 -17.32 27.89 -21.18
C THR A 16 -18.69 27.36 -20.77
N LEU A 17 -19.19 26.41 -21.56
CA LEU A 17 -20.42 25.68 -21.27
C LEU A 17 -20.06 24.22 -20.98
N ILE A 18 -20.45 23.74 -19.82
CA ILE A 18 -20.29 22.33 -19.43
C ILE A 18 -21.69 21.72 -19.31
N TRP A 19 -22.00 20.75 -20.17
CA TRP A 19 -23.28 20.07 -20.17
C TRP A 19 -23.18 18.74 -19.43
N THR A 20 -23.88 18.63 -18.30
CA THR A 20 -23.88 17.42 -17.45
C THR A 20 -25.27 16.79 -17.31
N CYS A 21 -26.26 17.28 -18.05
CA CYS A 21 -27.67 16.91 -17.86
C CYS A 21 -28.15 15.94 -18.94
N GLY A 22 -28.52 14.73 -18.51
CA GLY A 22 -29.12 13.72 -19.38
C GLY A 22 -28.10 13.01 -20.27
N ILE A 23 -28.29 11.70 -20.41
CA ILE A 23 -27.50 10.84 -21.29
C ILE A 23 -28.44 10.05 -22.19
N ARG A 24 -27.95 9.70 -23.38
CA ARG A 24 -28.66 8.92 -24.41
C ARG A 24 -27.81 7.72 -24.78
N GLY A 25 -28.45 6.66 -25.27
CA GLY A 25 -27.73 5.56 -25.90
C GLY A 25 -26.87 6.03 -27.09
N THR A 26 -25.89 5.21 -27.46
CA THR A 26 -24.91 5.55 -28.50
C THR A 26 -25.51 5.44 -29.90
N GLU A 27 -24.99 6.22 -30.85
CA GLU A 27 -25.39 6.13 -32.26
C GLU A 27 -25.17 4.72 -32.84
N PHE A 28 -24.09 4.05 -32.41
CA PHE A 28 -23.86 2.64 -32.75
C PHE A 28 -25.00 1.75 -32.26
N GLY A 29 -25.42 1.92 -31.01
CA GLY A 29 -26.54 1.18 -30.43
C GLY A 29 -27.79 1.34 -31.26
N GLU A 30 -28.16 2.58 -31.62
CA GLU A 30 -29.36 2.87 -32.43
C GLU A 30 -29.34 2.19 -33.81
N LYS A 31 -28.17 2.08 -34.44
CA LYS A 31 -28.02 1.41 -35.75
C LYS A 31 -28.16 -0.12 -35.68
N LEU A 32 -28.12 -0.73 -34.49
CA LEU A 32 -28.31 -2.17 -34.35
C LEU A 32 -29.77 -2.54 -34.65
N LYS A 33 -29.97 -3.57 -35.48
CA LYS A 33 -31.28 -4.13 -35.83
C LYS A 33 -31.83 -5.03 -34.70
N ILE A 34 -31.91 -4.47 -33.50
CA ILE A 34 -32.53 -5.06 -32.31
C ILE A 34 -33.55 -4.07 -31.77
N THR A 35 -34.60 -4.59 -31.15
CA THR A 35 -35.76 -3.84 -30.68
C THR A 35 -35.35 -2.65 -29.81
N ASP A 36 -35.79 -1.47 -30.22
CA ASP A 36 -35.52 -0.23 -29.52
C ASP A 36 -36.36 -0.09 -28.25
N GLY A 37 -35.71 0.44 -27.21
CA GLY A 37 -36.36 0.99 -26.04
C GLY A 37 -36.55 2.50 -26.18
N LYS A 38 -36.51 3.22 -25.05
CA LYS A 38 -36.58 4.69 -25.04
C LYS A 38 -35.19 5.32 -24.96
N ILE A 39 -35.06 6.53 -25.52
CA ILE A 39 -33.86 7.39 -25.38
C ILE A 39 -32.58 6.68 -25.90
N GLY A 40 -32.70 6.02 -27.06
CA GLY A 40 -31.57 5.35 -27.74
C GLY A 40 -31.07 4.07 -27.07
N ARG A 41 -31.80 3.54 -26.09
CA ARG A 41 -31.49 2.28 -25.39
C ARG A 41 -32.19 1.10 -26.06
N LYS A 42 -31.76 -0.13 -25.78
CA LYS A 42 -32.30 -1.37 -26.39
C LYS A 42 -33.11 -2.20 -25.41
N LEU A 43 -34.27 -2.67 -25.84
CA LEU A 43 -35.19 -3.44 -25.00
C LEU A 43 -34.57 -4.79 -24.63
N VAL A 44 -34.64 -5.14 -23.34
CA VAL A 44 -34.21 -6.45 -22.85
C VAL A 44 -35.25 -7.08 -21.94
N ASN A 45 -35.23 -8.41 -21.83
CA ASN A 45 -36.01 -9.15 -20.86
C ASN A 45 -35.32 -9.18 -19.47
N GLU A 46 -35.92 -9.87 -18.50
CA GLU A 46 -35.42 -10.02 -17.13
C GLU A 46 -34.05 -10.72 -17.02
N TYR A 47 -33.61 -11.41 -18.09
CA TYR A 47 -32.32 -12.10 -18.19
C TYR A 47 -31.27 -11.29 -18.96
N MET A 48 -31.56 -10.02 -19.26
CA MET A 48 -30.74 -9.07 -20.03
C MET A 48 -30.55 -9.46 -21.51
N GLN A 49 -31.45 -10.29 -22.02
CA GLN A 49 -31.44 -10.79 -23.39
C GLN A 49 -32.35 -9.93 -24.27
N THR A 50 -31.96 -9.73 -25.53
CA THR A 50 -32.82 -9.06 -26.51
C THR A 50 -34.01 -9.94 -26.89
N PRO A 51 -35.20 -9.36 -27.20
CA PRO A 51 -36.34 -10.14 -27.69
C PRO A 51 -36.11 -10.71 -29.10
N ASP A 52 -35.20 -10.11 -29.89
CA ASP A 52 -34.98 -10.47 -31.30
C ASP A 52 -34.04 -11.66 -31.48
N TYR A 53 -33.09 -11.84 -30.55
CA TYR A 53 -32.05 -12.85 -30.65
C TYR A 53 -31.77 -13.51 -29.31
N GLU A 54 -31.68 -14.83 -29.31
CA GLU A 54 -31.45 -15.55 -28.08
C GLU A 54 -29.99 -15.54 -27.59
N ASN A 55 -29.04 -15.16 -28.43
CA ASN A 55 -27.61 -15.13 -28.15
C ASN A 55 -27.05 -13.71 -27.96
N VAL A 56 -27.92 -12.69 -27.94
CA VAL A 56 -27.54 -11.30 -27.78
C VAL A 56 -28.05 -10.76 -26.45
N TYR A 57 -27.15 -10.13 -25.70
CA TYR A 57 -27.41 -9.56 -24.39
C TYR A 57 -26.95 -8.10 -24.34
N VAL A 58 -27.71 -7.25 -23.66
CA VAL A 58 -27.40 -5.82 -23.49
C VAL A 58 -27.48 -5.47 -22.01
N VAL A 59 -26.46 -4.79 -21.49
CA VAL A 59 -26.32 -4.46 -20.05
C VAL A 59 -25.89 -3.01 -19.85
N GLY A 60 -26.03 -2.51 -18.62
CA GLY A 60 -25.65 -1.16 -18.26
C GLY A 60 -26.47 -0.08 -18.96
N ASP A 61 -25.85 1.06 -19.27
CA ASP A 61 -26.58 2.26 -19.70
C ASP A 61 -27.27 2.13 -21.06
N GLY A 62 -26.87 1.15 -21.87
CA GLY A 62 -27.44 0.87 -23.18
C GLY A 62 -28.74 0.07 -23.14
N MET A 63 -29.12 -0.51 -21.99
CA MET A 63 -30.30 -1.33 -21.87
C MET A 63 -31.54 -0.52 -21.49
N TRP A 64 -32.70 -1.01 -21.91
CA TRP A 64 -34.01 -0.54 -21.47
C TRP A 64 -34.75 -1.71 -20.84
N PHE A 65 -34.81 -1.70 -19.51
CA PHE A 65 -35.55 -2.66 -18.69
C PHE A 65 -36.44 -1.90 -17.71
N LEU A 66 -37.69 -2.35 -17.56
CA LEU A 66 -38.64 -1.80 -16.61
C LEU A 66 -38.78 -2.78 -15.44
N GLU A 67 -38.44 -2.31 -14.24
CA GLU A 67 -38.70 -3.01 -13.00
C GLU A 67 -39.76 -2.22 -12.22
N ASN A 68 -40.89 -2.85 -11.86
CA ASN A 68 -42.01 -2.17 -11.17
C ASN A 68 -42.46 -0.87 -11.87
N ASN A 69 -42.59 -0.90 -13.20
CA ASN A 69 -42.90 0.25 -14.06
C ASN A 69 -41.89 1.42 -14.01
N ARG A 70 -40.69 1.20 -13.47
CA ARG A 70 -39.60 2.18 -13.45
C ARG A 70 -38.43 1.67 -14.26
N ALA A 71 -37.87 2.54 -15.09
CA ALA A 71 -36.65 2.22 -15.81
C ALA A 71 -35.49 2.08 -14.83
N VAL A 72 -34.67 1.04 -15.02
CA VAL A 72 -33.45 0.86 -14.24
C VAL A 72 -32.56 2.11 -14.40
N PRO A 73 -32.05 2.67 -13.29
CA PRO A 73 -31.20 3.85 -13.33
C PRO A 73 -29.86 3.56 -14.02
N GLN A 74 -29.30 4.57 -14.67
CA GLN A 74 -27.98 4.51 -15.31
C GLN A 74 -26.88 4.83 -14.29
N ILE A 75 -26.55 3.81 -13.48
CA ILE A 75 -25.57 3.89 -12.40
C ILE A 75 -24.64 2.68 -12.44
N VAL A 76 -23.45 2.80 -11.85
CA VAL A 76 -22.43 1.74 -11.81
C VAL A 76 -22.99 0.45 -11.22
N GLU A 77 -23.74 0.52 -10.12
CA GLU A 77 -24.36 -0.67 -9.50
C GLU A 77 -25.33 -1.39 -10.45
N ALA A 78 -26.11 -0.65 -11.24
CA ALA A 78 -27.01 -1.23 -12.22
C ALA A 78 -26.24 -1.93 -13.35
N ALA A 79 -25.16 -1.32 -13.84
CA ALA A 79 -24.29 -1.94 -14.83
C ALA A 79 -23.66 -3.24 -14.29
N GLU A 80 -23.18 -3.25 -13.04
CA GLU A 80 -22.58 -4.43 -12.43
C GLU A 80 -23.60 -5.55 -12.20
N GLN A 81 -24.78 -5.22 -11.66
CA GLN A 81 -25.82 -6.21 -11.39
C GLN A 81 -26.38 -6.81 -12.69
N THR A 82 -26.61 -5.99 -13.73
CA THR A 82 -27.06 -6.48 -15.03
C THR A 82 -26.01 -7.28 -15.77
N ALA A 83 -24.73 -6.91 -15.67
CA ALA A 83 -23.63 -7.73 -16.17
C ALA A 83 -23.58 -9.11 -15.50
N LYS A 84 -23.78 -9.18 -14.17
CA LYS A 84 -23.85 -10.46 -13.43
C LYS A 84 -25.03 -11.32 -13.90
N THR A 85 -26.20 -10.73 -14.14
CA THR A 85 -27.36 -11.46 -14.66
C THR A 85 -27.09 -11.99 -16.07
N ALA A 86 -26.63 -11.14 -17.00
CA ALA A 86 -26.30 -11.56 -18.37
C ALA A 86 -25.25 -12.67 -18.39
N ALA A 87 -24.19 -12.55 -17.59
CA ALA A 87 -23.15 -13.57 -17.49
C ALA A 87 -23.70 -14.93 -17.00
N ARG A 88 -24.61 -14.93 -16.01
CA ARG A 88 -25.27 -16.16 -15.54
C ARG A 88 -26.14 -16.78 -16.64
N SER A 89 -26.89 -15.97 -17.37
CA SER A 89 -27.71 -16.41 -18.51
C SER A 89 -26.86 -17.04 -19.62
N ILE A 90 -25.74 -16.41 -19.97
CA ILE A 90 -24.80 -16.92 -20.98
C ILE A 90 -24.18 -18.25 -20.51
N ILE A 91 -23.71 -18.31 -19.26
CA ILE A 91 -23.12 -19.54 -18.68
C ILE A 91 -24.14 -20.67 -18.68
N TYR A 92 -25.39 -20.37 -18.32
CA TYR A 92 -26.47 -21.36 -18.36
C TYR A 92 -26.67 -21.88 -19.78
N LYS A 93 -26.83 -20.99 -20.77
CA LYS A 93 -27.05 -21.37 -22.16
C LYS A 93 -25.92 -22.24 -22.71
N VAL A 94 -24.67 -21.82 -22.53
CA VAL A 94 -23.49 -22.56 -22.99
C VAL A 94 -23.40 -23.93 -22.31
N LYS A 95 -23.67 -24.04 -21.01
CA LYS A 95 -23.63 -25.34 -20.32
C LYS A 95 -24.74 -26.27 -20.79
N THR A 96 -25.94 -25.75 -21.00
CA THR A 96 -27.09 -26.53 -21.51
C THR A 96 -26.80 -27.05 -22.92
N GLU A 97 -26.24 -26.21 -23.79
CA GLU A 97 -25.81 -26.63 -25.15
C GLU A 97 -24.73 -27.72 -25.12
N LEU A 98 -23.85 -27.71 -24.11
CA LEU A 98 -22.82 -28.73 -23.90
C LEU A 98 -23.31 -29.97 -23.14
N GLY A 99 -24.59 -30.06 -22.79
CA GLY A 99 -25.16 -31.17 -22.00
C GLY A 99 -24.65 -31.23 -20.56
N LEU A 100 -24.08 -30.14 -20.04
CA LEU A 100 -23.57 -30.05 -18.68
C LEU A 100 -24.66 -29.60 -17.70
N LYS A 101 -24.58 -30.05 -16.45
CA LYS A 101 -25.48 -29.59 -15.39
C LYS A 101 -25.37 -28.07 -15.20
N ALA A 102 -26.43 -27.36 -15.56
CA ALA A 102 -26.52 -25.91 -15.45
C ALA A 102 -27.55 -25.51 -14.38
N LYS A 103 -27.32 -24.39 -13.71
CA LYS A 103 -28.27 -23.78 -12.79
C LYS A 103 -29.05 -22.71 -13.54
N GLU A 104 -30.37 -22.74 -13.46
CA GLU A 104 -31.23 -21.76 -14.11
C GLU A 104 -30.85 -20.33 -13.72
N PRO A 105 -30.87 -19.39 -14.69
CA PRO A 105 -30.56 -18.00 -14.42
C PRO A 105 -31.66 -17.39 -13.53
N VAL A 106 -31.25 -16.56 -12.58
CA VAL A 106 -32.18 -15.83 -11.72
C VAL A 106 -32.59 -14.54 -12.44
N PRO A 107 -33.88 -14.18 -12.46
CA PRO A 107 -34.32 -12.93 -13.07
C PRO A 107 -33.69 -11.73 -12.36
N PHE A 108 -33.42 -10.66 -13.13
CA PHE A 108 -32.85 -9.44 -12.57
C PHE A 108 -33.80 -8.81 -11.56
N LYS A 109 -33.28 -8.54 -10.36
CA LYS A 109 -33.95 -7.76 -9.33
C LYS A 109 -32.95 -6.74 -8.80
N SER A 110 -33.31 -5.46 -8.85
CA SER A 110 -32.43 -4.41 -8.38
C SER A 110 -32.30 -4.43 -6.86
N ASN A 111 -31.08 -4.21 -6.39
CA ASN A 111 -30.80 -3.96 -4.98
C ASN A 111 -29.72 -2.87 -4.90
N PHE A 112 -30.13 -1.61 -4.98
CA PHE A 112 -29.20 -0.48 -4.98
C PHE A 112 -28.90 -0.04 -3.55
N HIS A 113 -27.62 0.14 -3.24
CA HIS A 113 -27.18 0.42 -1.87
C HIS A 113 -27.41 1.89 -1.46
N GLY A 114 -27.71 2.77 -2.41
CA GLY A 114 -28.10 4.15 -2.14
C GLY A 114 -27.42 5.16 -3.07
N PHE A 115 -27.43 6.43 -2.68
CA PHE A 115 -26.86 7.51 -3.47
C PHE A 115 -25.88 8.35 -2.66
N MET A 116 -24.87 8.88 -3.34
CA MET A 116 -23.86 9.73 -2.75
C MET A 116 -23.45 10.82 -3.72
N VAL A 117 -23.43 12.05 -3.22
CA VAL A 117 -23.14 13.24 -4.01
C VAL A 117 -22.08 14.05 -3.29
N SER A 118 -20.96 14.31 -3.95
CA SER A 118 -19.94 15.22 -3.44
C SER A 118 -20.18 16.64 -3.94
N ILE A 119 -20.06 17.61 -3.03
CA ILE A 119 -20.08 19.04 -3.31
C ILE A 119 -18.65 19.55 -3.09
N GLY A 120 -17.88 19.60 -4.17
CA GLY A 120 -16.45 19.89 -4.13
C GLY A 120 -15.62 18.71 -3.58
N GLY A 121 -14.44 19.02 -3.03
CA GLY A 121 -13.49 18.01 -2.54
C GLY A 121 -13.57 17.68 -1.04
N ARG A 122 -14.36 18.45 -0.28
CA ARG A 122 -14.40 18.38 1.20
C ARG A 122 -15.77 18.07 1.80
N TYR A 123 -16.82 18.11 0.98
CA TYR A 123 -18.18 17.93 1.46
C TYR A 123 -18.89 16.93 0.57
N ALA A 124 -19.65 16.03 1.19
CA ALA A 124 -20.54 15.13 0.49
C ALA A 124 -21.79 14.87 1.32
N VAL A 125 -22.82 14.37 0.67
CA VAL A 125 -24.01 13.80 1.30
C VAL A 125 -24.19 12.39 0.78
N SER A 126 -24.52 11.45 1.66
CA SER A 126 -24.77 10.06 1.28
C SER A 126 -26.01 9.54 1.99
N HIS A 127 -26.86 8.84 1.26
CA HIS A 127 -27.95 8.05 1.82
C HIS A 127 -27.73 6.61 1.37
N THR A 128 -27.07 5.81 2.21
CA THR A 128 -26.63 4.46 1.89
C THR A 128 -27.20 3.48 2.90
N ALA A 129 -27.91 2.45 2.44
CA ALA A 129 -28.51 1.38 3.25
C ALA A 129 -29.35 1.88 4.44
N GLY A 130 -30.07 3.00 4.28
CA GLY A 130 -30.90 3.60 5.32
C GLY A 130 -30.16 4.56 6.26
N ILE A 131 -28.85 4.75 6.09
CA ILE A 131 -28.06 5.69 6.88
C ILE A 131 -27.79 6.95 6.06
N SER A 132 -28.14 8.11 6.61
CA SER A 132 -27.82 9.42 6.05
C SER A 132 -26.57 9.98 6.71
N LEU A 133 -25.52 10.24 5.94
CA LEU A 133 -24.29 10.91 6.39
C LEU A 133 -24.10 12.20 5.62
N SER A 134 -23.39 13.15 6.23
CA SER A 134 -23.00 14.41 5.60
C SER A 134 -21.56 14.81 5.94
N GLY A 135 -21.03 15.77 5.18
CA GLY A 135 -19.73 16.37 5.40
C GLY A 135 -18.58 15.36 5.29
N PHE A 136 -17.72 15.34 6.31
CA PHE A 136 -16.49 14.54 6.33
C PHE A 136 -16.78 13.03 6.24
N PHE A 137 -17.74 12.51 7.02
CA PHE A 137 -18.01 11.06 7.05
C PHE A 137 -18.63 10.56 5.73
N ALA A 138 -19.52 11.34 5.11
CA ALA A 138 -20.02 11.02 3.77
C ALA A 138 -18.90 11.03 2.73
N MET A 139 -17.97 11.98 2.83
CA MET A 139 -16.85 12.08 1.90
C MET A 139 -15.82 10.95 2.13
N ALA A 140 -15.60 10.52 3.37
CA ALA A 140 -14.81 9.34 3.69
C ALA A 140 -15.45 8.06 3.13
N LEU A 141 -16.76 7.89 3.31
CA LEU A 141 -17.51 6.79 2.73
C LEU A 141 -17.40 6.78 1.20
N LYS A 142 -17.45 7.94 0.54
CA LYS A 142 -17.22 8.07 -0.90
C LYS A 142 -15.88 7.50 -1.32
N HIS A 143 -14.80 7.90 -0.64
CA HIS A 143 -13.47 7.39 -0.97
C HIS A 143 -13.34 5.89 -0.69
N LEU A 144 -13.93 5.38 0.40
CA LEU A 144 -13.93 3.95 0.72
C LEU A 144 -14.64 3.13 -0.36
N VAL A 145 -15.83 3.56 -0.78
CA VAL A 145 -16.61 2.91 -1.83
C VAL A 145 -15.84 2.92 -3.17
N ASN A 146 -15.20 4.04 -3.52
CA ASN A 146 -14.39 4.11 -4.72
C ASN A 146 -13.14 3.21 -4.66
N VAL A 147 -12.47 3.12 -3.50
CA VAL A 147 -11.38 2.15 -3.29
C VAL A 147 -11.88 0.73 -3.48
N TYR A 148 -13.05 0.39 -2.94
CA TYR A 148 -13.67 -0.92 -3.11
C TYR A 148 -13.95 -1.24 -4.59
N TYR A 149 -14.66 -0.36 -5.32
CA TYR A 149 -14.94 -0.57 -6.74
C TYR A 149 -13.67 -0.65 -7.59
N GLN A 150 -12.70 0.23 -7.36
CA GLN A 150 -11.45 0.22 -8.10
C GLN A 150 -10.63 -1.04 -7.80
N SER A 151 -10.72 -1.57 -6.57
CA SER A 151 -10.11 -2.84 -6.21
C SER A 151 -10.76 -4.04 -6.90
N GLY A 152 -12.08 -4.01 -7.09
CA GLY A 152 -12.81 -5.05 -7.84
C GLY A 152 -12.43 -5.11 -9.32
N VAL A 153 -12.19 -3.96 -9.96
CA VAL A 153 -11.89 -3.88 -11.41
C VAL A 153 -10.41 -4.03 -11.71
N CYS A 154 -9.55 -3.33 -10.96
CA CYS A 154 -8.10 -3.23 -11.23
C CYS A 154 -7.23 -3.84 -10.14
N GLY A 155 -7.81 -4.57 -9.18
CA GLY A 155 -7.09 -5.16 -8.06
C GLY A 155 -6.47 -4.12 -7.13
N ILE A 156 -5.49 -4.55 -6.35
CA ILE A 156 -4.79 -3.70 -5.37
C ILE A 156 -4.15 -2.47 -6.03
N ASN A 157 -3.64 -2.59 -7.26
CA ASN A 157 -3.03 -1.45 -7.97
C ASN A 157 -4.05 -0.35 -8.24
N GLY A 158 -5.30 -0.72 -8.55
CA GLY A 158 -6.38 0.24 -8.75
C GLY A 158 -6.68 1.03 -7.49
N ALA A 159 -6.88 0.32 -6.38
CA ALA A 159 -7.07 0.94 -5.06
C ALA A 159 -5.91 1.88 -4.69
N TRP A 160 -4.67 1.44 -4.91
CA TRP A 160 -3.49 2.25 -4.63
C TRP A 160 -3.37 3.46 -5.54
N ALA A 161 -3.68 3.33 -6.83
CA ALA A 161 -3.68 4.43 -7.78
C ALA A 161 -4.73 5.49 -7.39
N TYR A 162 -5.92 5.06 -6.97
CA TYR A 162 -6.96 5.95 -6.48
C TYR A 162 -6.52 6.71 -5.22
N LEU A 163 -6.01 6.02 -4.20
CA LEU A 163 -5.50 6.66 -2.97
C LEU A 163 -4.37 7.65 -3.28
N LYS A 164 -3.46 7.27 -4.17
CA LYS A 164 -2.36 8.12 -4.61
C LYS A 164 -2.87 9.40 -5.29
N HIS A 165 -3.91 9.31 -6.12
CA HIS A 165 -4.44 10.46 -6.84
C HIS A 165 -5.30 11.37 -5.96
N GLU A 166 -6.24 10.80 -5.19
CA GLU A 166 -7.26 11.55 -4.45
C GLU A 166 -6.82 11.99 -3.05
N ILE A 167 -5.89 11.27 -2.43
CA ILE A 167 -5.42 11.55 -1.07
C ILE A 167 -3.99 12.07 -1.05
N PHE A 168 -3.04 11.35 -1.67
CA PHE A 168 -1.60 11.64 -1.49
C PHE A 168 -0.99 12.63 -2.49
N ASN A 169 -1.62 12.91 -3.62
CA ASN A 169 -1.04 13.81 -4.65
C ASN A 169 -2.01 14.89 -5.15
N ILE A 170 -3.18 15.02 -4.52
CA ILE A 170 -4.19 15.97 -5.00
C ILE A 170 -3.71 17.41 -4.79
N LYS A 171 -3.81 18.21 -5.85
CA LYS A 171 -3.37 19.61 -5.83
C LYS A 171 -4.40 20.52 -5.15
N ASN A 172 -3.96 21.71 -4.76
CA ASN A 172 -4.81 22.80 -4.24
C ASN A 172 -5.60 22.40 -2.99
N ASN A 173 -5.03 21.52 -2.16
CA ASN A 173 -5.64 21.02 -0.94
C ASN A 173 -7.05 20.46 -1.17
N ARG A 174 -7.36 19.84 -2.32
CA ARG A 174 -8.74 19.40 -2.61
C ARG A 174 -9.12 18.07 -1.97
N SER A 175 -8.22 17.43 -1.22
CA SER A 175 -8.53 16.17 -0.53
C SER A 175 -9.55 16.38 0.58
N LEU A 176 -10.15 15.27 1.02
CA LEU A 176 -10.91 15.15 2.27
C LEU A 176 -10.16 15.78 3.45
N ILE A 177 -8.86 15.52 3.55
CA ILE A 177 -7.96 16.00 4.62
C ILE A 177 -7.12 17.20 4.17
N GLY A 178 -7.55 17.91 3.12
CA GLY A 178 -6.86 19.07 2.58
C GLY A 178 -5.52 18.73 1.93
N GLY A 179 -4.45 19.42 2.36
CA GLY A 179 -3.09 19.22 1.85
C GLY A 179 -2.21 18.35 2.75
N LEU A 180 -2.72 17.89 3.90
CA LEU A 180 -1.90 17.23 4.92
C LEU A 180 -1.15 16.02 4.38
N ALA A 181 -1.84 15.15 3.63
CA ALA A 181 -1.25 13.97 3.02
C ALA A 181 -0.56 14.24 1.68
N ALA A 182 -0.78 15.41 1.07
CA ALA A 182 -0.18 15.78 -0.21
C ALA A 182 1.17 16.47 -0.07
N ASN A 183 1.49 16.97 1.13
CA ASN A 183 2.77 17.58 1.43
C ASN A 183 3.90 16.54 1.39
N LYS A 184 4.96 16.87 0.66
CA LYS A 184 6.12 15.97 0.47
C LYS A 184 7.35 16.59 1.08
N VAL A 185 8.06 15.80 1.89
CA VAL A 185 9.39 16.15 2.36
C VAL A 185 10.40 15.78 1.25
N PRO A 186 11.36 16.67 0.92
CA PRO A 186 12.44 16.33 0.01
C PRO A 186 13.22 15.12 0.50
N ALA A 187 13.43 14.14 -0.38
CA ALA A 187 13.95 12.83 0.01
C ALA A 187 15.41 12.83 0.49
N TYR A 188 16.17 13.90 0.27
CA TYR A 188 17.53 14.02 0.82
C TYR A 188 17.56 14.20 2.35
N TRP A 189 16.49 14.73 2.94
CA TRP A 189 16.40 14.85 4.40
C TRP A 189 16.30 13.49 5.09
N THR A 190 15.66 12.51 4.44
CA THR A 190 15.53 11.17 5.01
C THR A 190 16.83 10.36 4.90
N THR A 191 17.78 10.78 4.06
CA THR A 191 19.10 10.14 3.95
C THR A 191 19.88 10.23 5.26
N PHE A 192 19.84 11.35 5.97
CA PHE A 192 20.53 11.49 7.26
C PHE A 192 19.99 10.51 8.31
N LEU A 193 18.66 10.41 8.42
CA LEU A 193 18.01 9.46 9.30
C LEU A 193 18.30 8.01 8.90
N ARG A 194 18.38 7.73 7.59
CA ARG A 194 18.74 6.41 7.07
C ARG A 194 20.16 6.01 7.51
N ILE A 195 21.14 6.90 7.30
CA ILE A 195 22.53 6.64 7.67
C ILE A 195 22.64 6.50 9.19
N PHE A 196 21.99 7.37 9.95
CA PHE A 196 21.95 7.30 11.41
C PHE A 196 21.44 5.94 11.90
N LEU A 197 20.26 5.50 11.43
CA LEU A 197 19.71 4.19 11.79
C LEU A 197 20.67 3.05 11.41
N GLY A 198 21.32 3.16 10.25
CA GLY A 198 22.30 2.18 9.80
C GLY A 198 23.53 2.10 10.73
N VAL A 199 24.10 3.24 11.11
CA VAL A 199 25.22 3.31 12.06
C VAL A 199 24.83 2.74 13.41
N MET A 200 23.64 3.06 13.91
CA MET A 200 23.14 2.55 15.18
C MET A 200 23.05 1.01 15.19
N TRP A 201 22.52 0.39 14.13
CA TRP A 201 22.54 -1.08 14.01
C TRP A 201 23.94 -1.69 13.87
N LEU A 202 24.88 -0.98 13.22
CA LEU A 202 26.27 -1.44 13.16
C LEU A 202 26.97 -1.39 14.52
N ILE A 203 26.66 -0.39 15.34
CA ILE A 203 27.21 -0.29 16.70
C ILE A 203 26.69 -1.46 17.53
N GLU A 204 25.38 -1.75 17.48
CA GLU A 204 24.78 -2.89 18.20
C GLU A 204 25.35 -4.24 17.73
N GLY A 205 25.35 -4.49 16.42
CA GLY A 205 25.88 -5.74 15.86
C GLY A 205 27.38 -5.90 16.10
N GLY A 206 28.15 -4.81 15.96
CA GLY A 206 29.59 -4.79 16.25
C GLY A 206 29.91 -5.04 17.72
N GLY A 207 29.11 -4.48 18.63
CA GLY A 207 29.20 -4.75 20.07
C GLY A 207 29.00 -6.23 20.38
N LYS A 208 27.98 -6.87 19.80
CA LYS A 208 27.75 -8.31 19.99
C LYS A 208 28.86 -9.20 19.43
N ILE A 209 29.47 -8.80 18.31
CA ILE A 209 30.65 -9.49 17.78
C ILE A 209 31.81 -9.39 18.77
N ALA A 210 32.06 -8.19 19.32
CA ALA A 210 33.11 -7.97 20.32
C ALA A 210 32.86 -8.75 21.61
N ASP A 211 31.59 -8.85 22.04
CA ASP A 211 31.15 -9.64 23.19
C ASP A 211 31.19 -11.17 22.96
N GLY A 212 31.70 -11.62 21.81
CA GLY A 212 31.93 -13.03 21.51
C GLY A 212 30.67 -13.80 21.10
N TRP A 213 29.61 -13.14 20.65
CA TRP A 213 28.37 -13.81 20.23
C TRP A 213 28.56 -14.76 19.02
N LEU A 214 29.60 -14.57 18.21
CA LEU A 214 29.88 -15.49 17.10
C LEU A 214 30.77 -16.67 17.50
N THR A 215 31.44 -16.57 18.64
CA THR A 215 32.38 -17.59 19.13
C THR A 215 31.79 -18.45 20.25
N ASP A 216 30.76 -17.96 20.94
CA ASP A 216 30.05 -18.73 21.96
C ASP A 216 29.08 -19.75 21.33
N THR A 217 29.54 -20.99 21.19
CA THR A 217 28.73 -22.11 20.69
C THR A 217 27.71 -22.65 21.69
N THR A 218 27.70 -22.15 22.93
CA THR A 218 26.76 -22.62 23.96
C THR A 218 25.37 -22.00 23.81
N GLY A 219 25.23 -20.92 23.04
CA GLY A 219 23.97 -20.20 22.87
C GLY A 219 23.55 -19.41 24.13
N SER A 220 24.46 -19.22 25.09
CA SER A 220 24.19 -18.58 26.37
C SER A 220 23.82 -17.10 26.25
N LYS A 221 24.28 -16.45 25.17
CA LYS A 221 24.04 -15.02 24.92
C LYS A 221 22.66 -14.73 24.31
N VAL A 222 21.98 -15.76 23.82
CA VAL A 222 20.64 -15.69 23.20
C VAL A 222 19.64 -16.46 24.01
N TYR A 223 19.76 -16.36 25.33
CA TYR A 223 18.75 -16.90 26.23
C TYR A 223 17.66 -15.85 26.49
N TRP A 224 16.48 -16.05 25.90
CA TRP A 224 15.29 -15.18 25.98
C TRP A 224 14.36 -15.59 27.16
N GLY A 225 14.94 -16.17 28.22
CA GLY A 225 14.22 -16.65 29.41
C GLY A 225 14.23 -15.65 30.58
N SER A 226 13.44 -15.93 31.62
CA SER A 226 13.18 -15.04 32.77
C SER A 226 14.45 -14.54 33.47
N ALA A 227 14.34 -13.33 34.03
CA ALA A 227 15.39 -12.38 34.43
C ALA A 227 16.47 -12.83 35.44
N ASP A 228 16.59 -14.11 35.80
CA ASP A 228 17.56 -14.58 36.79
C ASP A 228 18.99 -14.80 36.21
N GLY A 229 19.18 -14.58 34.90
CA GLY A 229 20.46 -14.79 34.21
C GLY A 229 21.29 -13.54 33.89
N VAL A 230 20.85 -12.33 34.26
CA VAL A 230 21.46 -11.05 33.79
C VAL A 230 22.47 -10.46 34.79
N ALA A 231 23.02 -11.25 35.71
CA ALA A 231 23.94 -10.75 36.73
C ALA A 231 25.44 -10.80 36.36
N GLY A 232 25.82 -11.18 35.12
CA GLY A 232 27.21 -11.51 34.81
C GLY A 232 27.73 -11.02 33.47
N ALA A 233 27.78 -9.71 33.22
CA ALA A 233 28.60 -9.14 32.13
C ALA A 233 28.77 -7.62 32.26
N THR A 234 29.56 -7.15 33.25
CA THR A 234 29.89 -5.72 33.44
C THR A 234 31.41 -5.45 33.40
N GLY A 235 32.18 -6.20 32.59
CA GLY A 235 33.64 -6.18 32.70
C GLY A 235 34.49 -5.75 31.49
N ALA A 236 33.97 -5.63 30.27
CA ALA A 236 34.87 -5.68 29.09
C ALA A 236 34.56 -4.70 27.93
N VAL A 237 34.09 -3.48 28.22
CA VAL A 237 33.79 -2.48 27.16
C VAL A 237 34.60 -1.18 27.30
N THR A 238 35.72 -1.20 28.03
CA THR A 238 36.57 -0.01 28.22
C THR A 238 37.61 0.20 27.13
N GLU A 239 37.92 -0.78 26.26
CA GLU A 239 39.04 -0.67 25.31
C GLU A 239 38.65 -0.47 23.84
N ALA A 240 37.44 -0.85 23.41
CA ALA A 240 37.04 -0.74 22.00
C ALA A 240 36.59 0.66 21.57
N VAL A 241 36.17 1.51 22.51
CA VAL A 241 35.70 2.89 22.24
C VAL A 241 36.88 3.86 22.08
N ALA A 242 38.06 3.53 22.60
CA ALA A 242 39.26 4.36 22.47
C ALA A 242 39.85 4.37 21.04
N SER A 243 39.74 3.26 20.30
CA SER A 243 40.35 3.13 18.97
C SER A 243 39.52 3.77 17.85
N ALA A 244 38.19 3.76 17.95
CA ALA A 244 37.30 4.44 17.00
C ALA A 244 37.33 5.97 17.16
N THR A 245 37.53 6.45 18.38
CA THR A 245 37.64 7.89 18.67
C THR A 245 38.94 8.46 18.10
N THR A 246 40.06 7.71 18.20
CA THR A 246 41.38 8.15 17.73
C THR A 246 41.45 8.35 16.20
N ALA A 247 40.71 7.55 15.42
CA ALA A 247 40.65 7.70 13.96
C ALA A 247 39.83 8.92 13.50
N ALA A 248 38.83 9.33 14.30
CA ALA A 248 38.05 10.53 14.04
C ALA A 248 38.82 11.82 14.42
N THR A 249 39.65 11.78 15.46
CA THR A 249 40.44 12.96 15.90
C THR A 249 41.56 13.33 14.92
N GLN A 250 42.13 12.36 14.18
CA GLN A 250 43.21 12.62 13.23
C GLN A 250 42.76 13.30 11.92
N ALA A 251 41.46 13.29 11.61
CA ALA A 251 40.92 13.90 10.38
C ALA A 251 40.48 15.37 10.56
N VAL A 252 40.47 15.92 11.79
CA VAL A 252 39.99 17.29 12.07
C VAL A 252 41.00 18.05 12.96
N ALA A 253 42.28 18.03 12.56
CA ALA A 253 43.36 18.69 13.29
C ALA A 253 43.45 20.23 13.09
N SER A 254 42.38 20.90 12.64
CA SER A 254 42.41 22.36 12.47
C SER A 254 41.03 23.02 12.59
N ALA A 255 40.36 22.88 13.74
CA ALA A 255 39.32 23.80 14.17
C ALA A 255 39.07 23.72 15.69
N THR A 256 39.83 24.53 16.44
CA THR A 256 39.53 25.11 17.77
C THR A 256 39.16 24.20 18.94
N GLN A 257 40.04 24.24 19.94
CA GLN A 257 39.99 23.70 21.31
C GLN A 257 38.63 23.79 22.03
N ALA A 258 37.75 24.71 21.66
CA ALA A 258 36.41 24.85 22.24
C ALA A 258 35.43 23.70 21.87
N VAL A 259 35.67 23.02 20.75
CA VAL A 259 34.89 21.81 20.40
C VAL A 259 35.36 20.62 21.24
N ALA A 260 36.65 20.53 21.57
CA ALA A 260 37.20 19.46 22.38
C ALA A 260 36.64 19.49 23.82
N ASP A 261 36.54 20.68 24.44
CA ASP A 261 36.02 20.81 25.80
C ASP A 261 34.51 20.54 25.90
N THR A 262 33.75 20.85 24.84
CA THR A 262 32.31 20.53 24.76
C THR A 262 32.09 19.02 24.54
N VAL A 263 33.02 18.34 23.85
CA VAL A 263 32.97 16.90 23.60
C VAL A 263 33.45 16.12 24.83
N SER A 264 34.44 16.60 25.59
CA SER A 264 34.86 15.97 26.84
C SER A 264 33.89 16.20 28.01
N GLY A 265 33.08 17.27 27.95
CA GLY A 265 31.92 17.43 28.84
C GLY A 265 30.76 16.46 28.53
N ALA A 266 30.77 15.87 27.33
CA ALA A 266 29.81 14.85 26.88
C ALA A 266 30.33 13.41 27.00
N THR A 267 31.55 13.21 27.54
CA THR A 267 32.11 11.89 27.90
C THR A 267 31.92 11.54 29.37
N GLY A 268 31.03 12.24 30.08
CA GLY A 268 30.49 11.74 31.34
C GLY A 268 29.70 10.47 31.05
N GLU A 269 30.21 9.34 31.53
CA GLU A 269 29.55 8.02 31.62
C GLU A 269 28.41 7.84 30.61
N VAL A 270 28.71 7.38 29.40
CA VAL A 270 27.68 6.77 28.55
C VAL A 270 27.28 5.48 29.24
N ALA A 271 26.41 5.60 30.25
CA ALA A 271 25.76 4.51 30.94
C ALA A 271 25.00 3.72 29.88
N GLN A 272 25.63 2.65 29.44
CA GLN A 272 25.04 1.67 28.56
C GLN A 272 23.82 1.06 29.26
N PHE A 273 22.68 1.21 28.58
CA PHE A 273 21.34 0.73 28.90
C PHE A 273 20.63 1.41 30.08
N ALA A 274 19.76 2.36 29.72
CA ALA A 274 18.54 2.62 30.49
C ALA A 274 17.79 1.30 30.75
N PRO A 275 17.12 1.14 31.90
CA PRO A 275 16.41 -0.10 32.22
C PRO A 275 15.44 -0.47 31.09
N PRO A 276 15.19 -1.78 30.89
CA PRO A 276 14.19 -2.25 29.95
C PRO A 276 12.89 -1.46 30.04
N LEU A 277 12.32 -1.10 28.88
CA LEU A 277 11.09 -0.30 28.87
C LEU A 277 9.91 -1.09 29.48
N LEU A 278 9.91 -2.41 29.27
CA LEU A 278 9.00 -3.34 29.92
C LEU A 278 9.71 -3.99 31.11
N LYS A 279 8.99 -4.17 32.21
CA LYS A 279 9.53 -4.84 33.41
C LYS A 279 9.69 -6.34 33.22
N GLU A 280 8.82 -6.95 32.43
CA GLU A 280 8.78 -8.38 32.17
C GLU A 280 8.47 -8.64 30.69
N PRO A 281 8.97 -9.76 30.12
CA PRO A 281 8.67 -10.14 28.75
C PRO A 281 7.19 -10.52 28.58
N LEU A 282 6.62 -10.22 27.42
CA LEU A 282 5.23 -10.59 27.10
C LEU A 282 5.09 -12.10 26.84
N ALA A 283 3.92 -12.68 27.13
CA ALA A 283 3.66 -14.12 26.93
C ALA A 283 3.88 -14.63 25.49
N ILE A 284 3.70 -13.76 24.49
CA ILE A 284 3.97 -14.11 23.09
C ILE A 284 5.47 -14.32 22.88
N TYR A 285 6.30 -13.53 23.53
CA TYR A 285 7.75 -13.62 23.42
C TYR A 285 8.28 -14.89 24.08
N THR A 286 7.80 -15.21 25.29
CA THR A 286 8.17 -16.46 25.97
C THR A 286 7.74 -17.68 25.16
N TRP A 287 6.54 -17.66 24.57
CA TRP A 287 6.08 -18.71 23.68
C TRP A 287 6.97 -18.88 22.43
N ILE A 288 7.35 -17.77 21.76
CA ILE A 288 8.27 -17.81 20.61
C ILE A 288 9.62 -18.39 21.02
N ASN A 289 10.14 -17.98 22.17
CA ASN A 289 11.41 -18.47 22.67
C ASN A 289 11.35 -19.99 22.89
N GLU A 290 10.40 -20.47 23.69
CA GLU A 290 10.26 -21.89 24.01
C GLU A 290 10.00 -22.75 22.77
N THR A 291 9.20 -22.24 21.82
CA THR A 291 8.80 -23.00 20.64
C THR A 291 9.91 -23.05 19.59
N PHE A 292 10.63 -21.95 19.36
CA PHE A 292 11.57 -21.83 18.23
C PHE A 292 13.00 -21.58 18.68
N VAL A 293 13.23 -20.54 19.48
CA VAL A 293 14.59 -20.05 19.76
C VAL A 293 15.38 -21.03 20.64
N ALA A 294 14.72 -21.60 21.64
CA ALA A 294 15.29 -22.61 22.53
C ALA A 294 15.67 -23.91 21.80
N GLN A 295 15.09 -24.20 20.63
CA GLN A 295 15.46 -25.38 19.83
C GLN A 295 16.82 -25.23 19.16
N ALA A 296 17.26 -23.99 18.89
CA ALA A 296 18.52 -23.72 18.21
C ALA A 296 19.14 -22.36 18.63
N PRO A 297 19.48 -22.18 19.92
CA PRO A 297 19.83 -20.86 20.47
C PRO A 297 21.09 -20.27 19.79
N TYR A 298 22.10 -21.10 19.52
CA TYR A 298 23.31 -20.68 18.80
C TYR A 298 23.01 -20.22 17.36
N PHE A 299 22.07 -20.88 16.66
CA PHE A 299 21.68 -20.46 15.31
C PHE A 299 21.03 -19.08 15.32
N PHE A 300 20.07 -18.85 16.22
CA PHE A 300 19.41 -17.55 16.35
C PHE A 300 20.39 -16.44 16.77
N GLN A 301 21.38 -16.77 17.59
CA GLN A 301 22.46 -15.86 17.98
C GLN A 301 23.27 -15.36 16.80
N VAL A 302 23.77 -16.28 15.99
CA VAL A 302 24.51 -15.92 14.78
C VAL A 302 23.62 -15.14 13.82
N VAL A 303 22.38 -15.58 13.61
CA VAL A 303 21.44 -14.91 12.70
C VAL A 303 21.16 -13.47 13.13
N ILE A 304 20.88 -13.22 14.41
CA ILE A 304 20.58 -11.86 14.91
C ILE A 304 21.76 -10.94 14.65
N VAL A 305 22.97 -11.34 15.03
CA VAL A 305 24.18 -10.52 14.82
C VAL A 305 24.41 -10.24 13.34
N LEU A 306 24.30 -11.26 12.48
CA LEU A 306 24.45 -11.09 11.04
C LEU A 306 23.37 -10.17 10.45
N VAL A 307 22.12 -10.29 10.91
CA VAL A 307 21.03 -9.43 10.44
C VAL A 307 21.25 -7.99 10.88
N GLU A 308 21.67 -7.73 12.11
CA GLU A 308 21.95 -6.36 12.62
C GLU A 308 23.06 -5.68 11.81
N VAL A 309 24.16 -6.38 11.57
CA VAL A 309 25.24 -5.85 10.72
C VAL A 309 24.76 -5.65 9.28
N ALA A 310 24.02 -6.62 8.72
CA ALA A 310 23.53 -6.55 7.35
C ALA A 310 22.55 -5.39 7.14
N ILE A 311 21.57 -5.20 8.03
CA ILE A 311 20.62 -4.08 7.93
C ILE A 311 21.32 -2.74 8.15
N GLY A 312 22.32 -2.69 9.04
CA GLY A 312 23.17 -1.51 9.23
C GLY A 312 23.85 -1.07 7.93
N LEU A 313 24.54 -2.01 7.26
CA LEU A 313 25.16 -1.78 5.96
C LEU A 313 24.14 -1.42 4.86
N MET A 314 23.00 -2.11 4.83
CA MET A 314 21.91 -1.85 3.88
C MET A 314 21.38 -0.41 4.02
N PHE A 315 21.19 0.08 5.24
CA PHE A 315 20.74 1.45 5.47
C PHE A 315 21.80 2.48 5.08
N ILE A 316 23.07 2.27 5.43
CA ILE A 316 24.14 3.21 5.06
C ILE A 316 24.25 3.30 3.54
N GLY A 317 24.37 2.16 2.86
CA GLY A 317 24.44 2.09 1.40
C GLY A 317 23.14 2.44 0.68
N GLY A 318 22.01 2.49 1.40
CA GLY A 318 20.68 2.67 0.81
C GLY A 318 20.30 1.54 -0.14
N PHE A 319 20.65 0.30 0.18
CA PHE A 319 20.35 -0.91 -0.60
C PHE A 319 19.24 -1.71 0.07
N LEU A 320 18.17 -2.02 -0.66
CA LEU A 320 16.97 -2.70 -0.16
C LEU A 320 16.41 -2.06 1.12
N THR A 321 16.37 -0.73 1.14
CA THR A 321 16.01 0.07 2.31
C THR A 321 14.61 -0.26 2.84
N PHE A 322 13.66 -0.53 1.94
CA PHE A 322 12.28 -0.86 2.32
C PHE A 322 12.19 -2.23 3.03
N PRO A 323 12.70 -3.34 2.47
CA PRO A 323 12.82 -4.60 3.21
C PRO A 323 13.63 -4.48 4.51
N ALA A 324 14.77 -3.79 4.49
CA ALA A 324 15.60 -3.60 5.67
C ALA A 324 14.84 -2.87 6.80
N ALA A 325 13.99 -1.89 6.47
CA ALA A 325 13.11 -1.21 7.41
C ALA A 325 12.06 -2.13 8.05
N ILE A 326 11.51 -3.09 7.30
CA ILE A 326 10.58 -4.09 7.86
C ILE A 326 11.31 -4.99 8.86
N VAL A 327 12.49 -5.48 8.50
CA VAL A 327 13.30 -6.34 9.37
C VAL A 327 13.73 -5.58 10.63
N SER A 328 14.20 -4.35 10.47
CA SER A 328 14.57 -3.47 11.58
C SER A 328 13.41 -3.21 12.53
N LEU A 329 12.22 -2.92 12.00
CA LEU A 329 11.01 -2.73 12.81
C LEU A 329 10.62 -4.02 13.54
N GLY A 330 10.71 -5.17 12.86
CA GLY A 330 10.44 -6.48 13.46
C GLY A 330 11.39 -6.81 14.61
N LEU A 331 12.70 -6.64 14.42
CA LEU A 331 13.71 -6.81 15.46
C LEU A 331 13.49 -5.85 16.63
N SER A 332 13.19 -4.58 16.33
CA SER A 332 12.92 -3.56 17.35
C SER A 332 11.71 -3.92 18.22
N ILE A 333 10.62 -4.37 17.59
CA ILE A 333 9.44 -4.87 18.31
C ILE A 333 9.80 -6.11 19.14
N MET A 334 10.58 -7.04 18.57
CA MET A 334 10.99 -8.26 19.26
C MET A 334 11.80 -7.97 20.53
N PHE A 335 12.79 -7.06 20.46
CA PHE A 335 13.55 -6.66 21.64
C PHE A 335 12.70 -5.92 22.68
N LEU A 336 11.74 -5.12 22.21
CA LEU A 336 10.81 -4.41 23.08
C LEU A 336 9.91 -5.38 23.85
N ILE A 337 9.22 -6.30 23.17
CA ILE A 337 8.34 -7.28 23.84
C ILE A 337 9.10 -8.28 24.71
N GLY A 338 10.40 -8.43 24.47
CA GLY A 338 11.30 -9.25 25.25
C GLY A 338 11.85 -8.61 26.52
N ALA A 339 11.50 -7.35 26.79
CA ALA A 339 12.14 -6.58 27.86
C ALA A 339 13.70 -6.56 27.75
N LEU A 340 14.22 -6.63 26.53
CA LEU A 340 15.67 -6.62 26.25
C LEU A 340 16.18 -5.25 25.78
N ALA A 341 15.30 -4.26 25.63
CA ALA A 341 15.64 -2.95 25.12
C ALA A 341 15.10 -1.81 25.99
N GLY A 342 15.93 -0.77 26.15
CA GLY A 342 15.56 0.50 26.75
C GLY A 342 14.82 1.42 25.78
N LYS A 343 14.61 2.67 26.20
CA LYS A 343 13.87 3.72 25.45
C LYS A 343 14.41 4.00 24.04
N GLU A 344 15.68 3.72 23.78
CA GLU A 344 16.32 4.01 22.49
C GLU A 344 15.69 3.21 21.34
N ILE A 345 15.16 2.02 21.59
CA ILE A 345 14.54 1.20 20.54
C ILE A 345 13.32 1.85 19.91
N LEU A 346 12.66 2.78 20.62
CA LEU A 346 11.54 3.56 20.09
C LEU A 346 11.99 4.47 18.93
N TRP A 347 13.21 5.00 18.99
CA TRP A 347 13.79 5.77 17.88
C TRP A 347 14.06 4.90 16.67
N TYR A 348 14.56 3.67 16.87
CA TYR A 348 14.78 2.72 15.78
C TYR A 348 13.48 2.39 15.07
N MET A 349 12.40 2.17 15.83
CA MET A 349 11.06 1.93 15.28
C MET A 349 10.54 3.14 14.50
N ALA A 350 10.63 4.35 15.08
CA ALA A 350 10.16 5.57 14.46
C ALA A 350 10.89 5.84 13.13
N VAL A 351 12.22 5.73 13.12
CA VAL A 351 13.01 5.94 11.91
C VAL A 351 12.77 4.83 10.88
N SER A 352 12.61 3.57 11.31
CA SER A 352 12.25 2.46 10.41
C SER A 352 10.94 2.72 9.67
N ILE A 353 9.92 3.26 10.35
CA ILE A 353 8.65 3.65 9.71
C ILE A 353 8.88 4.71 8.63
N VAL A 354 9.73 5.71 8.89
CA VAL A 354 10.10 6.72 7.88
C VAL A 354 10.82 6.07 6.69
N MET A 355 11.67 5.07 6.91
CA MET A 355 12.42 4.38 5.85
C MET A 355 11.52 3.57 4.90
N LEU A 356 10.33 3.13 5.35
CA LEU A 356 9.30 2.53 4.49
C LEU A 356 8.79 3.50 3.40
N GLY A 357 9.02 4.81 3.56
CA GLY A 357 8.77 5.81 2.52
C GLY A 357 9.67 5.69 1.27
N GLY A 358 10.65 4.78 1.29
CA GLY A 358 11.57 4.56 0.16
C GLY A 358 12.78 5.49 0.16
N ALA A 359 13.31 5.80 1.35
CA ALA A 359 14.46 6.69 1.54
C ALA A 359 15.73 6.25 0.79
N GLY A 360 15.86 4.96 0.44
CA GLY A 360 16.96 4.46 -0.39
C GLY A 360 17.04 5.08 -1.78
N LYS A 361 15.91 5.55 -2.33
CA LYS A 361 15.86 6.13 -3.69
C LYS A 361 16.57 7.49 -3.77
N ALA A 362 16.80 8.15 -2.65
CA ALA A 362 17.57 9.39 -2.58
C ALA A 362 18.95 9.09 -2.00
N PHE A 363 19.98 9.34 -2.80
CA PHE A 363 21.39 9.13 -2.40
C PHE A 363 21.64 7.72 -1.83
N GLY A 364 21.19 6.68 -2.54
CA GLY A 364 21.35 5.28 -2.14
C GLY A 364 21.29 4.34 -3.34
N LEU A 365 21.76 3.10 -3.14
CA LEU A 365 21.82 2.09 -4.21
C LEU A 365 20.44 1.72 -4.78
N ASP A 366 19.39 1.86 -3.99
CA ASP A 366 17.99 1.66 -4.40
C ASP A 366 17.58 2.54 -5.57
N TYR A 367 18.26 3.67 -5.82
CA TYR A 367 18.05 4.48 -7.03
C TYR A 367 18.23 3.67 -8.31
N TRP A 368 19.24 2.78 -8.35
CA TRP A 368 19.50 1.92 -9.51
C TRP A 368 18.85 0.54 -9.37
N VAL A 369 18.86 -0.02 -8.16
CA VAL A 369 18.42 -1.40 -7.89
C VAL A 369 16.90 -1.53 -7.95
N MET A 370 16.14 -0.60 -7.36
CA MET A 370 14.68 -0.73 -7.29
C MET A 370 14.00 -0.69 -8.67
N PRO A 371 14.33 0.22 -9.60
CA PRO A 371 13.76 0.18 -10.95
C PRO A 371 14.06 -1.13 -11.68
N TRP A 372 15.26 -1.66 -11.51
CA TRP A 372 15.65 -2.94 -12.09
C TRP A 372 14.88 -4.12 -11.50
N LEU A 373 14.75 -4.20 -10.18
CA LEU A 373 13.96 -5.23 -9.50
C LEU A 373 12.48 -5.18 -9.89
N LYS A 374 11.90 -3.98 -9.98
CA LYS A 374 10.51 -3.81 -10.43
C LYS A 374 10.27 -4.35 -11.83
N LYS A 375 11.21 -4.08 -12.75
CA LYS A 375 11.15 -4.60 -14.12
C LYS A 375 11.16 -6.13 -14.12
N ILE A 376 12.00 -6.75 -13.30
CA ILE A 376 12.05 -8.21 -13.15
C ILE A 376 10.73 -8.73 -12.57
N TRP A 377 10.21 -8.12 -11.50
CA TRP A 377 8.96 -8.51 -10.87
C TRP A 377 7.77 -8.47 -11.83
N ASN A 378 7.61 -7.37 -12.58
CA ASN A 378 6.52 -7.20 -13.54
C ASN A 378 6.56 -8.24 -14.68
N MET A 379 7.72 -8.86 -14.93
CA MET A 379 7.85 -9.93 -15.92
C MET A 379 7.43 -11.31 -15.40
N THR A 380 7.38 -11.51 -14.09
CA THR A 380 7.07 -12.81 -13.47
C THR A 380 5.65 -13.28 -13.77
N PRO A 381 5.42 -14.61 -13.86
CA PRO A 381 4.08 -15.16 -14.04
C PRO A 381 3.18 -14.87 -12.83
N LEU A 382 3.75 -14.76 -11.63
CA LEU A 382 3.02 -14.46 -10.40
C LEU A 382 2.40 -13.06 -10.46
N ALA A 383 3.19 -12.02 -10.72
CA ALA A 383 2.70 -10.64 -10.86
C ALA A 383 1.58 -10.52 -11.91
N LYS A 384 1.67 -11.31 -12.98
CA LYS A 384 0.67 -11.33 -14.06
C LYS A 384 -0.61 -12.05 -13.68
N LYS A 385 -0.50 -13.17 -12.94
CA LYS A 385 -1.66 -13.93 -12.45
C LYS A 385 -2.41 -13.18 -11.36
N THR A 386 -1.69 -12.49 -10.49
CA THR A 386 -2.25 -11.73 -9.37
C THR A 386 -2.56 -10.27 -9.72
N TYR A 387 -2.17 -9.82 -10.91
CA TYR A 387 -2.25 -8.42 -11.36
C TYR A 387 -1.54 -7.43 -10.42
N LEU A 388 -0.57 -7.89 -9.63
CA LEU A 388 0.20 -7.06 -8.69
C LEU A 388 1.45 -6.51 -9.37
N TYR A 389 1.33 -5.36 -10.04
CA TYR A 389 2.42 -4.70 -10.74
C TYR A 389 2.92 -3.53 -9.89
N LEU A 390 4.24 -3.36 -9.79
CA LEU A 390 4.86 -2.30 -8.99
C LEU A 390 4.97 -0.96 -9.74
N ASP A 391 4.58 -0.93 -11.02
CA ASP A 391 4.45 0.21 -11.95
C ASP A 391 3.61 -0.24 -13.17
N GLU A 392 3.66 0.47 -14.31
CA GLU A 392 3.00 0.06 -15.54
C GLU A 392 3.43 -1.36 -15.99
N PRO A 393 2.48 -2.17 -16.51
CA PRO A 393 2.77 -3.53 -16.93
C PRO A 393 3.70 -3.55 -18.14
N THR A 394 4.95 -3.94 -17.94
CA THR A 394 5.93 -4.12 -19.02
C THR A 394 5.92 -5.57 -19.53
N PHE A 395 5.81 -5.75 -20.85
CA PHE A 395 5.86 -7.06 -21.50
C PHE A 395 7.22 -7.32 -22.13
N SER A 396 7.71 -8.57 -22.07
CA SER A 396 8.89 -8.98 -22.85
C SER A 396 8.60 -8.89 -24.35
N ARG A 397 9.63 -8.63 -25.17
CA ARG A 397 9.54 -8.62 -26.64
C ARG A 397 8.88 -9.90 -27.19
N LYS A 398 9.34 -11.07 -26.73
CA LYS A 398 8.73 -12.38 -27.09
C LYS A 398 7.26 -12.50 -26.69
N GLN A 399 6.84 -11.82 -25.61
CA GLN A 399 5.47 -11.85 -25.12
C GLN A 399 4.56 -10.88 -25.89
N MET A 400 5.09 -9.72 -26.28
CA MET A 400 4.39 -8.80 -27.19
C MET A 400 4.18 -9.45 -28.56
N GLU A 401 5.22 -10.10 -29.11
CA GLU A 401 5.12 -10.86 -30.37
C GLU A 401 4.07 -11.96 -30.30
N ARG A 402 4.01 -12.75 -29.21
CA ARG A 402 2.94 -13.76 -29.02
C ARG A 402 1.54 -13.16 -28.94
N ARG A 403 1.37 -11.96 -28.37
CA ARG A 403 0.07 -11.28 -28.29
C ARG A 403 -0.34 -10.67 -29.63
N LEU A 404 0.60 -10.10 -30.36
CA LEU A 404 0.37 -9.56 -31.71
C LEU A 404 0.06 -10.69 -32.70
N ASN A 405 0.76 -11.83 -32.60
CA ASN A 405 0.48 -13.02 -33.41
C ASN A 405 -0.82 -13.75 -33.04
N LYS A 406 -1.41 -13.47 -31.87
CA LYS A 406 -2.77 -13.94 -31.51
C LYS A 406 -3.89 -13.00 -31.99
N LYS A 407 -3.53 -11.80 -32.47
CA LYS A 407 -4.45 -10.80 -33.02
C LYS A 407 -4.47 -10.78 -34.55
N LYS A 408 -3.57 -11.52 -35.19
CA LYS A 408 -3.69 -11.97 -36.57
C LYS A 408 -4.34 -13.35 -36.55
#